data_AF-A0A953FWC2-F1
#
_entry.id   AF-A0A953FWC2-F1
#
_cell.length_a   1.000
_cell.length_b   1.000
_cell.length_c   1.000
_cell.angle_alpha   90.00
_cell.angle_beta   90.00
_cell.angle_gamma   90.00
#
_symmetry.space_group_name_H-M   'P 1'
#
loop_
_entity.id
_entity.type
_entity.pdbx_description
1 polymer ?
#
loop_
_entity_poly.entity_id
_entity_poly.type
_entity_poly.pdbx_seq_one_letter_code
_entity_poly.pdbx_strand_id
1 'polypeptide(L)'
;MGLCADLSRADSSILGAVVARGLGAYDPLRLGLRTVHSGNLTAADGTVQRDIYTLGVLRRGDLWESTAVRELRSQAQRIASTVAHRIELEPQEVASGRELRMAASMS
;
A
#
# COMPACT_ATOMS: atom_id res chain seq x y z
N MET A 1 -3.70 24.18 -6.94
CA MET A 1 -3.10 22.82 -6.92
C MET A 1 -1.96 22.83 -5.91
N GLY A 2 -2.26 22.61 -4.63
CA GLY A 2 -1.35 22.87 -3.50
C GLY A 2 -0.30 21.78 -3.30
N LEU A 3 0.94 22.21 -3.08
CA LEU A 3 2.20 21.46 -3.14
C LEU A 3 2.45 20.41 -2.03
N CYS A 4 1.50 20.19 -1.11
CA CYS A 4 1.64 19.20 -0.03
C CYS A 4 0.22 18.80 0.42
N ALA A 5 -0.41 17.87 -0.30
CA ALA A 5 -1.75 17.43 0.04
C ALA A 5 -1.68 16.35 1.13
N ASP A 6 -2.40 16.58 2.25
CA ASP A 6 -2.68 15.56 3.25
C ASP A 6 -3.51 14.44 2.60
N LEU A 7 -2.92 13.26 2.40
CA LEU A 7 -3.56 12.12 1.77
C LEU A 7 -4.68 11.51 2.62
N SER A 8 -4.75 11.81 3.92
CA SER A 8 -5.91 11.45 4.73
C SER A 8 -7.17 12.22 4.34
N ARG A 9 -7.01 13.34 3.63
CA ARG A 9 -8.10 14.18 3.12
C ARG A 9 -8.37 13.98 1.63
N ALA A 10 -7.59 13.15 0.94
CA ALA A 10 -7.87 12.81 -0.44
C ALA A 10 -9.14 11.94 -0.48
N ASP A 11 -10.06 12.22 -1.41
CA ASP A 11 -11.31 11.47 -1.65
C ASP A 11 -11.05 10.07 -2.23
N SER A 12 -10.14 9.31 -1.63
CA SER A 12 -9.79 7.95 -2.04
C SER A 12 -10.33 6.96 -1.02
N SER A 13 -11.46 6.35 -1.36
CA SER A 13 -12.11 5.33 -0.52
C SER A 13 -11.19 4.16 -0.19
N ILE A 14 -10.24 3.83 -1.09
CA ILE A 14 -9.29 2.75 -0.90
C ILE A 14 -8.25 3.04 0.19
N LEU A 15 -7.70 4.26 0.27
CA LEU A 15 -6.69 4.59 1.29
C LEU A 15 -7.33 4.64 2.67
N GLY A 16 -8.53 5.24 2.76
CA GLY A 16 -9.32 5.24 3.98
C GLY A 16 -9.65 3.82 4.44
N ALA A 17 -10.04 2.93 3.53
CA ALA A 17 -10.31 1.52 3.87
C ALA A 17 -9.07 0.75 4.33
N VAL A 18 -7.90 0.97 3.71
CA VAL A 18 -6.64 0.34 4.13
C VAL A 18 -6.29 0.73 5.57
N VAL A 19 -6.40 2.02 5.91
CA VAL A 19 -6.09 2.51 7.26
C VAL A 19 -7.15 2.06 8.27
N ALA A 20 -8.44 2.17 7.94
CA ALA A 20 -9.54 1.74 8.81
C ALA A 20 -9.48 0.24 9.16
N ARG A 21 -8.95 -0.58 8.25
CA ARG A 21 -8.76 -2.03 8.44
C ARG A 21 -7.44 -2.40 9.12
N GLY A 22 -6.63 -1.42 9.52
CA GLY A 22 -5.33 -1.65 10.15
C GLY A 22 -4.28 -2.27 9.22
N LEU A 23 -4.50 -2.23 7.89
CA LEU A 23 -3.57 -2.79 6.90
C LEU A 23 -2.41 -1.85 6.58
N GLY A 24 -2.54 -0.57 6.91
CA GLY A 24 -1.50 0.44 6.75
C GLY A 24 -1.76 1.65 7.62
N ALA A 25 -0.79 2.56 7.68
CA ALA A 25 -0.93 3.83 8.35
C ALA A 25 -0.34 4.95 7.49
N TYR A 26 -0.90 6.16 7.60
CA TYR A 26 -0.26 7.34 7.03
C TYR A 26 1.08 7.62 7.74
N ASP A 27 2.04 8.20 7.01
CA ASP A 27 3.24 8.73 7.64
C ASP A 27 2.91 9.94 8.55
N PRO A 28 3.82 10.37 9.45
CA PRO A 28 3.55 11.47 10.39
C PRO A 28 3.14 12.79 9.73
N LEU A 29 3.62 13.06 8.51
CA LEU A 29 3.26 14.26 7.72
C LEU A 29 2.06 14.03 6.80
N ARG A 30 1.54 12.79 6.75
CA ARG A 30 0.40 12.36 5.93
C ARG A 30 0.56 12.64 4.44
N LEU A 31 1.79 12.59 3.94
CA LEU A 31 2.13 12.79 2.53
C LEU A 31 2.10 11.48 1.73
N GLY A 32 2.04 10.35 2.45
CA GLY A 32 2.09 8.97 1.99
C GLY A 32 1.56 7.99 3.04
N LEU A 33 1.69 6.71 2.72
CA LEU A 33 1.57 5.60 3.65
C LEU A 33 2.97 5.22 4.14
N ARG A 34 3.06 4.69 5.36
CA ARG A 34 4.29 4.11 5.90
C ARG A 34 4.63 2.85 5.13
N THR A 35 5.85 2.78 4.60
CA THR A 35 6.37 1.59 3.92
C THR A 35 7.74 1.20 4.44
N VAL A 36 8.07 -0.08 4.30
CA VAL A 36 9.48 -0.50 4.34
C VAL A 36 10.12 -0.31 2.97
N HIS A 37 11.45 -0.45 2.87
CA HIS A 37 12.20 -0.20 1.64
C HIS A 37 11.67 -0.98 0.42
N SER A 38 11.21 -2.22 0.61
CA SER A 38 10.61 -3.06 -0.43
C SER A 38 9.26 -2.56 -0.97
N GLY A 39 8.63 -1.58 -0.31
CA GLY A 39 7.33 -1.04 -0.69
C GLY A 39 6.13 -1.72 0.00
N ASN A 40 6.38 -2.68 0.89
CA ASN A 40 5.33 -3.27 1.72
C ASN A 40 4.76 -2.24 2.70
N LEU A 41 3.44 -2.25 2.89
CA LEU A 41 2.78 -1.37 3.85
C LEU A 41 3.17 -1.73 5.29
N THR A 42 3.26 -0.71 6.14
CA THR A 42 3.43 -0.86 7.59
C THR A 42 2.19 -0.33 8.30
N ALA A 43 1.58 -1.18 9.12
CA ALA A 43 0.44 -0.84 9.96
C ALA A 43 0.84 0.07 11.13
N ALA A 44 -0.15 0.64 11.82
CA ALA A 44 0.10 1.57 12.93
C ALA A 44 0.90 0.93 14.08
N ASP A 45 0.66 -0.36 14.34
CA ASP A 45 1.33 -1.21 15.33
C ASP A 45 2.77 -1.62 14.92
N GLY A 46 3.21 -1.25 13.71
CA GLY A 46 4.51 -1.63 13.16
C GLY A 46 4.51 -2.94 12.37
N THR A 47 3.38 -3.63 12.26
CA THR A 47 3.27 -4.87 11.48
C THR A 47 3.47 -4.58 9.99
N VAL A 48 4.40 -5.30 9.34
CA VAL A 48 4.66 -5.20 7.90
C VAL A 48 3.76 -6.18 7.15
N GLN A 49 2.95 -5.67 6.22
CA GLN A 49 2.08 -6.48 5.38
C GLN A 49 2.89 -7.24 4.34
N ARG A 50 2.80 -8.57 4.34
CA ARG A 50 3.55 -9.40 3.38
C ARG A 50 3.05 -9.23 1.95
N ASP A 51 1.74 -9.08 1.76
CA ASP A 51 1.11 -9.19 0.43
C ASP A 51 0.57 -7.86 -0.11
N ILE A 52 0.74 -6.77 0.64
CA ILE A 52 0.25 -5.45 0.26
C ILE A 52 1.43 -4.53 0.02
N TYR A 53 1.57 -4.09 -1.22
CA TYR A 53 2.63 -3.20 -1.69
C TYR A 53 2.04 -1.89 -2.18
N THR A 54 2.85 -0.83 -2.12
CA THR A 54 2.55 0.44 -2.79
C THR A 54 3.82 1.02 -3.42
N LEU A 55 3.66 1.99 -4.32
CA LEU A 55 4.74 2.62 -5.07
C LEU A 55 4.42 4.08 -5.41
N GLY A 56 5.45 4.84 -5.77
CA GLY A 56 5.31 6.23 -6.21
C GLY A 56 4.81 7.18 -5.14
N VAL A 57 3.83 8.03 -5.49
CA VAL A 57 3.38 9.16 -4.65
C VAL A 57 2.80 8.77 -3.29
N LEU A 58 2.40 7.51 -3.13
CA LEU A 58 1.96 6.95 -1.84
C LEU A 58 3.12 6.60 -0.91
N ARG A 59 4.37 6.60 -1.40
CA ARG A 59 5.59 6.40 -0.60
C ARG A 59 6.30 7.71 -0.25
N ARG A 60 5.66 8.86 -0.45
CA ARG A 60 6.30 10.18 -0.32
C ARG A 60 6.79 10.51 1.09
N GLY A 61 6.23 9.84 2.11
CA GLY A 61 6.74 9.90 3.49
C GLY A 61 8.16 9.31 3.62
N ASP A 62 8.51 8.34 2.76
CA ASP A 62 9.81 7.66 2.76
C ASP A 62 10.73 8.11 1.61
N LEU A 63 10.16 8.60 0.49
CA LEU A 63 10.86 9.02 -0.72
C LEU A 63 10.38 10.41 -1.17
N TRP A 64 11.01 11.46 -0.65
CA TRP A 64 10.75 12.83 -1.09
C TRP A 64 11.17 12.99 -2.57
N GLU A 65 10.22 13.42 -3.42
CA GLU A 65 10.29 13.47 -4.90
C GLU A 65 10.21 12.16 -5.70
N SER A 66 9.50 11.13 -5.21
CA SER A 66 9.21 9.91 -6.01
C SER A 66 8.09 10.11 -7.06
N THR A 67 8.34 10.95 -8.07
CA THR A 67 7.41 11.24 -9.18
C THR A 67 8.00 10.97 -10.56
N ALA A 68 9.31 10.72 -10.68
CA ALA A 68 9.95 10.49 -11.96
C ALA A 68 9.50 9.16 -12.58
N VAL A 69 8.98 9.19 -13.81
CA VAL A 69 8.49 8.00 -14.54
C VAL A 69 9.52 6.86 -14.56
N ARG A 70 10.81 7.18 -14.69
CA ARG A 70 11.89 6.17 -14.66
C ARG A 70 11.95 5.43 -13.33
N GLU A 71 11.86 6.16 -12.22
CA GLU A 71 11.91 5.58 -10.88
C GLU A 71 10.67 4.73 -10.60
N LEU A 72 9.48 5.21 -11.00
CA LEU A 72 8.23 4.46 -10.89
C LEU A 72 8.30 3.11 -11.63
N ARG A 73 8.88 3.10 -12.84
CA ARG A 73 9.09 1.84 -13.58
C ARG A 73 10.01 0.89 -12.84
N SER A 74 11.12 1.38 -12.28
CA SER A 74 12.03 0.55 -11.50
C SER A 74 11.38 0.02 -10.21
N GLN A 75 10.55 0.81 -9.53
CA GLN A 75 9.78 0.34 -8.36
C GLN A 75 8.77 -0.74 -8.76
N ALA A 76 8.00 -0.51 -9.83
CA ALA A 76 7.02 -1.46 -10.34
C ALA A 76 7.68 -2.79 -10.77
N GLN A 77 8.80 -2.71 -11.47
CA GLN A 77 9.56 -3.90 -11.89
C GLN A 77 10.02 -4.72 -10.67
N ARG A 78 10.56 -4.08 -9.63
CA ARG A 78 10.99 -4.78 -8.41
C ARG A 78 9.82 -5.49 -7.73
N ILE A 79 8.70 -4.78 -7.54
CA ILE A 79 7.50 -5.37 -6.91
C ILE A 79 6.99 -6.54 -7.75
N ALA A 80 6.91 -6.40 -9.07
CA ALA A 80 6.46 -7.46 -9.97
C ALA A 80 7.36 -8.70 -9.89
N SER A 81 8.68 -8.53 -9.88
CA SER A 81 9.63 -9.65 -9.71
C SER A 81 9.47 -10.33 -8.35
N THR A 82 9.29 -9.57 -7.27
CA THR A 82 9.05 -10.13 -5.93
C THR A 82 7.74 -10.92 -5.89
N VAL A 83 6.66 -10.38 -6.44
CA VAL A 83 5.34 -11.04 -6.44
C VAL A 83 5.37 -12.30 -7.31
N ALA A 84 5.96 -12.25 -8.51
CA ALA A 84 6.10 -13.41 -9.39
C ALA A 84 6.88 -14.54 -8.69
N HIS A 85 8.04 -14.21 -8.12
CA HIS A 85 8.85 -15.17 -7.39
C HIS A 85 8.10 -15.79 -6.19
N ARG A 86 7.30 -15.01 -5.47
CA ARG A 86 6.51 -15.52 -4.35
C ARG A 86 5.38 -16.45 -4.79
N ILE A 87 4.69 -16.13 -5.89
CA ILE A 87 3.63 -16.99 -6.43
C ILE A 87 4.21 -18.33 -6.93
N GLU A 88 5.42 -18.31 -7.49
CA GLU A 88 6.12 -19.52 -7.94
C GLU A 88 6.54 -20.43 -6.78
N LEU A 89 6.93 -19.85 -5.64
CA LEU A 89 7.38 -20.60 -4.46
C LEU A 89 6.24 -21.01 -3.52
N GLU A 90 5.17 -20.20 -3.46
CA GLU A 90 3.97 -20.44 -2.67
C GLU A 90 2.76 -20.20 -3.57
N PRO A 91 2.20 -21.25 -4.19
CA PRO A 91 0.92 -21.15 -4.89
C PRO A 91 -0.16 -20.85 -3.84
N GLN A 92 -0.40 -19.56 -3.58
CA GLN A 92 -1.44 -19.12 -2.66
C GLN A 92 -2.78 -19.57 -3.21
N GLU A 93 -3.50 -20.40 -2.44
CA GLU A 93 -4.96 -20.45 -2.53
C GLU A 93 -5.43 -19.00 -2.38
N VAL A 94 -6.02 -18.47 -3.44
CA VAL A 94 -6.67 -17.16 -3.47
C VAL A 94 -7.86 -17.18 -2.50
N ALA A 95 -7.57 -17.10 -1.20
CA ALA A 95 -8.55 -17.11 -0.13
C ALA A 95 -9.36 -15.80 -0.18
N SER A 96 -10.49 -15.93 -0.85
CA SER A 96 -11.76 -15.32 -0.46
C SER A 96 -11.75 -13.79 -0.24
N GLY A 97 -11.56 -13.06 -1.33
CA GLY A 97 -12.20 -11.74 -1.47
C GLY A 97 -13.74 -11.79 -1.41
N ARG A 98 -14.34 -12.99 -1.32
CA ARG A 98 -15.78 -13.25 -1.28
C ARG A 98 -16.33 -13.34 0.15
N GLU A 99 -15.57 -13.84 1.13
CA GLU A 99 -16.01 -13.92 2.54
C GLU A 99 -16.11 -12.54 3.19
N LEU A 100 -15.22 -11.61 2.83
CA LEU A 100 -15.27 -10.25 3.36
C LEU A 100 -16.53 -9.47 2.91
N ARG A 101 -17.11 -9.83 1.76
CA ARG A 101 -18.34 -9.21 1.25
C ARG A 101 -19.61 -9.82 1.86
N MET A 102 -19.56 -11.04 2.39
CA MET A 102 -20.68 -11.65 3.11
C MET A 102 -20.74 -11.24 4.58
N ALA A 103 -19.60 -11.05 5.25
CA ALA A 103 -19.57 -10.57 6.63
C ALA A 103 -20.05 -9.11 6.77
N ALA A 104 -19.79 -8.26 5.78
CA ALA A 104 -20.22 -6.86 5.78
C ALA A 104 -21.69 -6.63 5.37
N SER A 105 -22.43 -7.70 5.02
CA SER A 105 -23.85 -7.60 4.63
C SER A 105 -24.81 -8.13 5.72
N MET A 106 -24.33 -8.46 6.91
CA MET A 106 -25.15 -8.94 8.05
C MET A 106 -24.98 -8.11 9.34
N SER A 107 -24.77 -6.80 9.23
CA SER A 107 -24.92 -5.85 10.34
C SER A 107 -25.55 -4.57 9.83
#